data_AF-A0A819JTT8-F1
#
_entry.id   AF-A0A819JTT8-F1
#
_cell.length_a   1.000
_cell.length_b   1.000
_cell.length_c   1.000
_cell.angle_alpha   90.00
_cell.angle_beta   90.00
_cell.angle_gamma   90.00
#
_symmetry.space_group_name_H-M   'P 1'
#
loop_
_entity.id
_entity.type
_entity.pdbx_description
1 polymer ?
#
loop_
_entity_poly.entity_id
_entity_poly.type
_entity_poly.pdbx_seq_one_letter_code
_entity_poly.pdbx_strand_id
1 'polypeptide(L)'
;MACSNGGTCTTISGGAGWICSCPSGFTGDRCQNMIISQCASQPCRNNSTCTDGPFTYNCQCSYPFSGRQCQFVSTGQSPCDRNPCLNSGKCYPVGNSFTCACPLGYSGQTCETSIRPATCTINCSPGYCFSNPSTQPPYACYCPDHTIQLKSCTT
;
A
#
# COMPACT_ATOMS: atom_id res chain seq x y z
N MET A 1 17.60 -26.84 -31.57
CA MET A 1 17.29 -25.43 -31.21
C MET A 1 16.42 -25.50 -29.98
N ALA A 2 16.85 -24.87 -28.88
CA ALA A 2 16.35 -25.16 -27.54
C ALA A 2 15.60 -23.97 -26.93
N CYS A 3 14.62 -24.30 -26.11
CA CYS A 3 14.00 -23.44 -25.11
C CYS A 3 15.05 -23.17 -24.00
N SER A 4 15.27 -21.91 -23.64
CA SER A 4 16.18 -21.50 -22.57
C SER A 4 15.52 -21.61 -21.19
N ASN A 5 16.33 -21.53 -20.11
CA ASN A 5 15.87 -21.42 -18.72
C ASN A 5 14.85 -22.50 -18.27
N GLY A 6 14.98 -23.73 -18.79
CA GLY A 6 14.09 -24.85 -18.45
C GLY A 6 12.75 -24.85 -19.18
N GLY A 7 12.60 -24.06 -20.25
CA GLY A 7 11.42 -24.12 -21.14
C GLY A 7 11.21 -25.50 -21.75
N THR A 8 9.95 -25.90 -21.88
CA THR A 8 9.57 -27.17 -22.52
C THR A 8 9.24 -26.91 -23.98
N CYS A 9 9.87 -27.66 -24.89
CA CYS A 9 9.64 -27.49 -26.32
C CYS A 9 8.58 -28.49 -26.80
N THR A 10 7.52 -28.00 -27.44
CA THR A 10 6.49 -28.84 -28.06
C THR A 10 6.49 -28.64 -29.57
N THR A 11 6.36 -29.73 -30.32
CA THR A 11 6.28 -29.70 -31.79
C THR A 11 4.86 -29.32 -32.23
N ILE A 12 4.76 -28.46 -33.24
CA ILE A 12 3.47 -28.07 -33.80
C ILE A 12 2.99 -29.20 -34.73
N SER A 13 1.75 -29.66 -34.54
CA SER A 13 1.14 -30.68 -35.39
C SER A 13 1.07 -30.19 -36.84
N GLY A 14 1.85 -30.81 -37.73
CA GLY A 14 2.00 -30.40 -39.14
C GLY A 14 3.45 -30.29 -39.62
N GLY A 15 4.45 -30.45 -38.74
CA GLY A 15 5.84 -30.70 -39.14
C GLY A 15 6.69 -29.47 -39.48
N ALA A 16 6.16 -28.26 -39.35
CA ALA A 16 6.91 -27.02 -39.63
C ALA A 16 6.92 -26.08 -38.41
N GLY A 17 7.49 -26.52 -37.29
CA GLY A 17 7.81 -25.63 -36.17
C GLY A 17 7.79 -26.26 -34.78
N TRP A 18 8.29 -25.49 -33.81
CA TRP A 18 8.28 -25.81 -32.39
C TRP A 18 7.92 -24.54 -31.61
N ILE A 19 7.24 -24.69 -30.48
CA ILE A 19 6.89 -23.60 -29.57
C ILE A 19 7.45 -23.89 -28.17
N CYS A 20 7.88 -22.85 -27.47
CA CYS A 20 8.37 -22.97 -26.10
C CYS A 20 7.25 -22.67 -25.10
N SER A 21 7.03 -23.59 -24.17
CA SER A 21 6.30 -23.30 -22.94
C SER A 21 7.30 -22.84 -21.89
N CYS A 22 7.26 -21.56 -21.53
CA CYS A 22 8.18 -20.97 -20.58
C CYS A 22 7.77 -21.22 -19.13
N PRO A 23 8.71 -21.54 -18.23
CA PRO A 23 8.43 -21.62 -16.80
C PRO A 23 8.15 -20.24 -16.22
N SER A 24 7.50 -20.22 -15.06
CA SER A 24 7.19 -19.00 -14.32
C SER A 24 8.44 -18.13 -14.11
N GLY A 25 8.32 -16.83 -14.41
CA GLY A 25 9.44 -15.89 -14.32
C GLY A 25 10.25 -15.73 -15.61
N PHE A 26 9.87 -16.38 -16.71
CA PHE A 26 10.53 -16.24 -18.02
C PHE A 26 9.53 -15.97 -19.16
N THR A 27 9.98 -15.27 -20.19
CA THR A 27 9.19 -14.88 -21.36
C THR A 27 10.06 -14.82 -22.64
N GLY A 28 9.43 -14.52 -23.77
CA GLY A 28 10.02 -14.54 -25.10
C GLY A 28 9.87 -15.89 -25.81
N ASP A 29 10.03 -15.89 -27.13
CA ASP A 29 9.78 -17.05 -28.00
C ASP A 29 10.64 -18.28 -27.67
N ARG A 30 11.75 -18.08 -26.96
CA ARG A 30 12.67 -19.12 -26.49
C ARG A 30 12.87 -19.09 -24.97
N CYS A 31 12.04 -18.40 -24.21
CA CYS A 31 12.17 -18.25 -22.75
C CYS A 31 13.49 -17.60 -22.31
N GLN A 32 14.08 -16.77 -23.17
CA GLN A 32 15.38 -16.15 -22.95
C GLN A 32 15.31 -14.91 -22.03
N ASN A 33 14.12 -14.30 -21.91
CA ASN A 33 13.94 -13.10 -21.12
C ASN A 33 13.43 -13.48 -19.73
N MET A 34 14.02 -12.89 -18.69
CA MET A 34 13.47 -12.97 -17.34
C MET A 34 12.35 -11.93 -17.18
N ILE A 35 11.24 -12.31 -16.55
CA ILE A 35 10.19 -11.37 -16.18
C ILE A 35 10.67 -10.64 -14.92
N ILE A 36 11.22 -9.45 -15.12
CA ILE A 36 11.75 -8.61 -14.02
C ILE A 36 10.60 -7.92 -13.27
N SER A 37 9.55 -7.48 -14.00
CA SER A 37 8.34 -6.88 -13.42
C SER A 37 7.11 -7.62 -13.94
N GLN A 38 6.32 -8.15 -13.02
CA GLN A 38 5.04 -8.80 -13.28
C GLN A 38 3.95 -7.75 -13.56
N CYS A 39 4.18 -6.48 -13.17
CA CYS A 39 3.33 -5.35 -13.49
C CYS A 39 3.50 -4.79 -14.91
N ALA A 40 4.56 -5.17 -15.64
CA ALA A 40 4.85 -4.63 -16.98
C ALA A 40 3.72 -4.85 -18.00
N SER A 41 2.96 -5.93 -17.86
CA SER A 41 1.80 -6.23 -18.71
C SER A 41 0.52 -5.47 -18.31
N GLN A 42 0.60 -4.59 -17.31
CA GLN A 42 -0.52 -3.87 -16.72
C GLN A 42 -1.69 -4.80 -16.37
N PRO A 43 -1.47 -5.81 -15.50
CA PRO A 43 -2.47 -6.83 -15.22
C PRO A 43 -3.67 -6.31 -14.42
N CYS A 44 -3.54 -5.18 -13.73
CA CYS A 44 -4.56 -4.59 -12.87
C CYS A 44 -5.54 -3.70 -13.67
N ARG A 45 -6.85 -3.92 -13.52
CA ARG A 45 -7.91 -3.19 -14.24
C ARG A 45 -8.44 -2.01 -13.42
N ASN A 46 -9.30 -1.19 -14.05
CA ASN A 46 -10.03 -0.11 -13.37
C ASN A 46 -9.12 0.91 -12.65
N ASN A 47 -7.99 1.28 -13.29
CA ASN A 47 -7.01 2.24 -12.76
C ASN A 47 -6.47 1.89 -11.37
N SER A 48 -6.37 0.61 -11.04
CA SER A 48 -5.78 0.14 -9.78
C SER A 48 -4.25 0.10 -9.84
N THR A 49 -3.62 0.27 -8.69
CA THR A 49 -2.16 0.27 -8.57
C THR A 49 -1.63 -1.17 -8.60
N CYS A 50 -0.63 -1.43 -9.45
CA CYS A 50 0.08 -2.70 -9.48
C CYS A 50 1.39 -2.60 -8.71
N THR A 51 1.70 -3.59 -7.88
CA THR A 51 3.00 -3.76 -7.23
C THR A 51 3.60 -5.12 -7.54
N ASP A 52 4.90 -5.14 -7.84
CA ASP A 52 5.63 -6.38 -8.08
C ASP A 52 5.81 -7.16 -6.76
N GLY A 53 5.61 -8.47 -6.83
CA GLY A 53 5.88 -9.41 -5.76
C GLY A 53 6.87 -10.49 -6.24
N PRO A 54 7.41 -11.33 -5.35
CA PRO A 54 8.30 -12.41 -5.75
C PRO A 54 7.54 -13.42 -6.64
N PHE A 55 7.83 -13.39 -7.94
CA PHE A 55 7.20 -14.23 -8.97
C PHE A 55 5.69 -14.02 -9.17
N THR A 56 5.13 -12.91 -8.68
CA THR A 56 3.71 -12.55 -8.82
C THR A 56 3.54 -11.04 -8.87
N TYR A 57 2.34 -10.57 -9.16
CA TYR A 57 1.93 -9.18 -8.96
C TYR A 57 0.84 -9.11 -7.88
N ASN A 58 0.69 -7.93 -7.28
CA ASN A 58 -0.44 -7.58 -6.42
C ASN A 58 -1.14 -6.34 -6.97
N CYS A 59 -2.47 -6.41 -7.10
CA CYS A 59 -3.27 -5.25 -7.46
C CYS A 59 -3.91 -4.65 -6.22
N GLN A 60 -3.64 -3.38 -5.95
CA GLN A 60 -4.32 -2.60 -4.93
C GLN A 60 -5.61 -2.04 -5.51
N CYS A 61 -6.71 -2.77 -5.33
CA CYS A 61 -8.01 -2.35 -5.83
C CYS A 61 -8.57 -1.20 -4.98
N SER A 62 -8.89 -0.09 -5.62
CA SER A 62 -9.72 0.94 -5.01
C SER A 62 -11.16 0.46 -4.95
N TYR A 63 -11.87 0.73 -3.85
CA TYR A 63 -13.31 0.49 -3.79
C TYR A 63 -14.02 1.29 -4.90
N PRO A 64 -15.07 0.73 -5.56
CA PRO A 64 -15.74 -0.53 -5.28
C PRO A 64 -15.11 -1.77 -5.93
N PHE A 65 -13.89 -1.74 -6.42
CA PHE A 65 -13.35 -2.87 -7.19
C PHE A 65 -12.70 -3.96 -6.33
N SER A 66 -12.80 -5.21 -6.80
CA SER A 66 -12.23 -6.39 -6.15
C SER A 66 -11.81 -7.49 -7.15
N GLY A 67 -11.18 -8.55 -6.64
CA GLY A 67 -10.58 -9.62 -7.43
C GLY A 67 -9.08 -9.42 -7.69
N ARG A 68 -8.39 -10.48 -8.16
CA ARG A 68 -6.92 -10.47 -8.35
C ARG A 68 -6.44 -9.35 -9.29
N GLN A 69 -7.26 -8.98 -10.27
CA GLN A 69 -6.98 -7.92 -11.24
C GLN A 69 -7.92 -6.73 -11.07
N CYS A 70 -8.62 -6.63 -9.94
CA CYS A 70 -9.64 -5.61 -9.69
C CYS A 70 -10.76 -5.59 -10.74
N GLN A 71 -11.10 -6.76 -11.29
CA GLN A 71 -12.04 -6.90 -12.40
C GLN A 71 -13.53 -6.92 -11.98
N PHE A 72 -13.81 -7.14 -10.70
CA PHE A 72 -15.17 -7.21 -10.17
C PHE A 72 -15.55 -5.89 -9.50
N VAL A 73 -16.83 -5.53 -9.60
CA VAL A 73 -17.41 -4.42 -8.82
C VAL A 73 -18.07 -5.03 -7.59
N SER A 74 -17.51 -4.77 -6.40
CA SER A 74 -18.11 -5.07 -5.11
C SER A 74 -19.32 -4.17 -4.87
N THR A 75 -20.50 -4.79 -4.73
CA THR A 75 -21.77 -4.09 -4.45
C THR A 75 -22.08 -4.00 -2.95
N GLY A 76 -21.12 -4.35 -2.08
CA GLY A 76 -21.30 -4.31 -0.62
C GLY A 76 -21.18 -2.91 -0.04
N GLN A 77 -21.70 -2.73 1.18
CA GLN A 77 -21.53 -1.52 2.00
C GLN A 77 -20.04 -1.17 2.12
N SER A 78 -19.67 0.09 1.93
CA SER A 78 -18.27 0.50 1.98
C SER A 78 -17.74 0.30 3.40
N PRO A 79 -16.49 -0.18 3.56
CA PRO A 79 -15.88 -0.38 4.87
C PRO A 79 -15.70 0.94 5.65
N CYS A 80 -15.83 2.09 4.98
CA CYS A 80 -15.82 3.41 5.61
C CYS A 80 -17.20 3.97 5.99
N ASP A 81 -18.32 3.31 5.67
CA ASP A 81 -19.66 3.89 5.85
C ASP A 81 -20.02 4.15 7.32
N ARG A 82 -19.45 3.38 8.25
CA ARG A 82 -19.62 3.61 9.70
C ARG A 82 -18.52 4.47 10.31
N ASN A 83 -17.63 5.03 9.48
CA ASN A 83 -16.40 5.70 9.86
C ASN A 83 -15.65 4.99 11.00
N PRO A 84 -14.94 3.88 10.72
CA PRO A 84 -14.21 3.13 11.73
C PRO A 84 -13.03 3.91 12.35
N CYS A 85 -12.62 5.03 11.75
CA CYS A 85 -11.50 5.84 12.24
C CYS A 85 -11.94 6.77 13.37
N LEU A 86 -11.39 6.54 14.56
CA LEU A 86 -11.63 7.32 15.77
C LEU A 86 -10.88 8.66 15.75
N ASN A 87 -11.18 9.52 16.73
CA ASN A 87 -10.50 10.80 16.97
C ASN A 87 -10.47 11.73 15.74
N SER A 88 -11.50 11.68 14.89
CA SER A 88 -11.59 12.44 13.62
C SER A 88 -10.59 12.00 12.54
N GLY A 89 -10.12 10.75 12.59
CA GLY A 89 -9.34 10.16 11.50
C GLY A 89 -10.15 10.07 10.20
N LYS A 90 -9.44 10.20 9.08
CA LYS A 90 -10.06 10.11 7.75
C LYS A 90 -9.96 8.69 7.22
N CYS A 91 -11.11 8.08 6.93
CA CYS A 91 -11.20 6.73 6.39
C CYS A 91 -10.99 6.70 4.87
N TYR A 92 -10.19 5.75 4.41
CA TYR A 92 -10.02 5.44 2.99
C TYR A 92 -10.29 3.95 2.74
N PRO A 93 -11.24 3.61 1.85
CA PRO A 93 -11.52 2.21 1.54
C PRO A 93 -10.41 1.63 0.65
N VAL A 94 -10.01 0.39 0.93
CA VAL A 94 -8.99 -0.38 0.20
C VAL A 94 -9.55 -1.78 -0.07
N GLY A 95 -10.02 -2.03 -1.28
CA GLY A 95 -10.76 -3.24 -1.64
C GLY A 95 -12.01 -3.41 -0.75
N ASN A 96 -12.04 -4.51 0.01
CA ASN A 96 -13.09 -4.81 1.00
C ASN A 96 -12.69 -4.42 2.45
N SER A 97 -11.55 -3.75 2.62
CA SER A 97 -11.03 -3.27 3.91
C SER A 97 -10.89 -1.75 3.91
N PHE A 98 -10.34 -1.17 4.97
CA PHE A 98 -10.09 0.27 5.08
C PHE A 98 -8.72 0.57 5.67
N THR A 99 -8.26 1.79 5.45
CA THR A 99 -7.12 2.39 6.15
C THR A 99 -7.51 3.76 6.70
N CYS A 100 -6.97 4.13 7.85
CA CYS A 100 -7.23 5.40 8.50
C CYS A 100 -6.01 6.32 8.38
N ALA A 101 -6.20 7.53 7.86
CA ALA A 101 -5.23 8.60 8.07
C ALA A 101 -5.52 9.26 9.41
N CYS A 102 -4.65 8.99 10.38
CA CYS A 102 -4.80 9.50 11.73
C CYS A 102 -4.43 10.99 11.82
N PRO A 103 -5.18 11.76 12.61
CA PRO A 103 -4.80 13.13 12.90
C PRO A 103 -3.52 13.15 13.74
N LEU A 104 -2.86 14.31 13.75
CA LEU A 104 -1.65 14.54 14.53
C LEU A 104 -1.86 14.15 16.00
N GLY A 105 -0.92 13.39 16.56
CA GLY A 105 -0.98 12.92 17.94
C GLY A 105 -1.77 11.63 18.18
N TYR A 106 -2.28 10.98 17.14
CA TYR A 106 -2.95 9.68 17.22
C TYR A 106 -2.31 8.62 16.31
N SER A 107 -2.36 7.38 16.75
CA SER A 107 -1.87 6.20 16.02
C SER A 107 -2.77 4.99 16.25
N GLY A 108 -2.44 3.87 15.60
CA GLY A 108 -3.23 2.64 15.62
C GLY A 108 -3.97 2.42 14.31
N GLN A 109 -4.62 1.26 14.18
CA GLN A 109 -5.33 0.89 12.93
C GLN A 109 -6.56 1.77 12.71
N THR A 110 -7.21 2.17 13.79
CA THR A 110 -8.41 3.03 13.80
C THR A 110 -8.16 4.36 14.48
N CYS A 111 -6.89 4.77 14.66
CA CYS A 111 -6.52 6.01 15.36
C CYS A 111 -6.97 6.05 16.83
N GLU A 112 -7.04 4.88 17.46
CA GLU A 112 -7.50 4.65 18.83
C GLU A 112 -6.47 5.08 19.89
N THR A 113 -5.18 5.09 19.54
CA THR A 113 -4.09 5.32 20.49
C THR A 113 -3.67 6.78 20.47
N SER A 114 -3.70 7.44 21.63
CA SER A 114 -3.09 8.77 21.79
C SER A 114 -1.59 8.63 22.00
N ILE A 115 -0.80 9.40 21.24
CA ILE A 115 0.68 9.38 21.29
C ILE A 115 1.20 10.24 22.45
N ARG A 116 0.33 10.89 23.24
CA ARG A 116 0.74 11.85 24.27
C ARG A 116 1.64 11.19 25.34
N PRO A 117 2.93 11.59 25.46
CA PRO A 117 3.80 11.08 26.50
C PRO A 117 3.28 11.45 27.89
N ALA A 118 3.44 10.55 28.86
CA ALA A 118 3.05 10.80 30.26
C ALA A 118 3.80 11.99 30.89
N THR A 119 5.01 12.29 30.40
CA THR A 119 5.82 13.41 30.86
C THR A 119 5.36 14.76 30.34
N CYS A 120 4.41 14.79 29.39
CA CYS A 120 4.00 16.04 28.78
C CYS A 120 3.05 16.84 29.69
N THR A 121 3.49 18.01 30.11
CA THR A 121 2.70 18.94 30.93
C THR A 121 2.25 20.19 30.18
N ILE A 122 2.57 20.32 28.89
CA ILE A 122 2.21 21.48 28.04
C ILE A 122 1.00 21.17 27.15
N ASN A 123 0.22 22.22 26.83
CA ASN A 123 -0.90 22.13 25.90
C ASN A 123 -0.44 22.60 24.52
N CYS A 124 -0.41 21.68 23.56
CA CYS A 124 0.11 21.93 22.22
C CYS A 124 -0.96 22.27 21.18
N SER A 125 -2.24 22.38 21.55
CA SER A 125 -3.34 22.60 20.59
C SER A 125 -3.06 23.79 19.65
N PRO A 126 -3.20 23.65 18.31
CA PRO A 126 -3.76 22.51 17.56
C PRO A 126 -2.80 21.33 17.27
N GLY A 127 -1.54 21.42 17.69
CA GLY A 127 -0.55 20.34 17.58
C GLY A 127 -0.63 19.33 18.72
N TYR A 128 0.35 18.42 18.75
CA TYR A 128 0.48 17.40 19.79
C TYR A 128 1.84 17.46 20.47
N CYS A 129 1.88 16.97 21.70
CA CYS A 129 3.11 16.87 22.45
C CYS A 129 3.81 15.55 22.18
N PHE A 130 5.14 15.59 22.02
CA PHE A 130 5.96 14.41 21.83
C PHE A 130 7.23 14.47 22.70
N SER A 131 7.84 13.31 22.94
CA SER A 131 9.11 13.23 23.67
C SER A 131 10.24 13.76 22.81
N ASN A 132 10.96 14.76 23.30
CA ASN A 132 12.11 15.34 22.61
C ASN A 132 13.30 15.36 23.57
N PRO A 133 14.22 14.39 23.49
CA PRO A 133 15.36 14.31 24.42
C PRO A 133 16.37 15.45 24.22
N SER A 134 16.28 16.23 23.14
CA SER A 134 17.17 17.35 22.85
C SER A 134 16.74 18.66 23.54
N THR A 135 15.58 18.70 24.19
CA THR A 135 15.05 19.89 24.85
C THR A 135 15.01 19.71 26.37
N GLN A 136 15.02 20.82 27.12
CA GLN A 136 14.77 20.83 28.55
C GLN A 136 13.58 21.74 28.84
N PRO A 137 12.41 21.20 29.20
CA PRO A 137 12.11 19.79 29.52
C PRO A 137 12.12 18.84 28.29
N PRO A 138 12.22 17.50 28.47
CA PRO A 138 12.45 16.52 27.39
C PRO A 138 11.19 16.19 26.58
N TYR A 139 10.40 17.22 26.27
CA TYR A 139 9.21 17.17 25.43
C TYR A 139 9.04 18.49 24.69
N ALA A 140 8.37 18.44 23.53
CA ALA A 140 8.04 19.62 22.74
C ALA A 140 6.69 19.43 22.02
N CYS A 141 6.14 20.51 21.49
CA CYS A 141 4.98 20.51 20.61
C CYS A 141 5.41 20.31 19.16
N TYR A 142 4.78 19.38 18.46
CA TYR A 142 4.83 19.29 17.00
C TYR A 142 3.56 19.92 16.43
N CYS A 143 3.73 20.99 15.66
CA CYS A 143 2.64 21.84 15.20
C CYS A 143 2.17 21.47 13.78
N PRO A 144 0.95 21.87 13.37
CA PRO A 144 0.41 21.53 12.05
C PRO A 144 1.20 22.09 10.86
N ASP A 145 1.98 23.14 11.08
CA ASP A 145 2.93 23.72 10.12
C ASP A 145 4.27 22.97 10.05
N HIS A 146 4.36 21.81 10.71
CA HIS A 146 5.55 20.97 10.86
C HIS A 146 6.70 21.64 11.62
N THR A 147 6.41 22.66 12.45
CA THR A 147 7.40 23.25 13.36
C THR A 147 7.40 22.58 14.73
N ILE A 148 8.52 22.71 15.43
CA ILE A 148 8.70 22.24 16.80
C ILE A 148 8.74 23.46 17.73
N GLN A 149 7.83 23.50 18.70
CA GLN A 149 7.68 24.61 19.66
C GLN A 149 7.82 24.11 21.10
N LEU A 150 8.44 24.88 21.99
CA LEU A 150 8.69 24.46 23.39
C LEU A 150 7.52 24.73 24.36
N LYS A 151 6.55 25.57 23.98
CA LYS A 151 5.48 26.04 24.87
C LYS A 151 4.08 25.70 24.37
N SER A 152 3.74 26.14 23.17
CA SER A 152 2.45 25.90 22.49
C SER A 152 2.61 26.15 21.00
N CYS A 153 1.68 25.66 20.19
CA CYS A 153 1.61 26.04 18.78
C CYS A 153 0.97 27.42 18.66
N THR A 154 1.75 28.41 18.21
CA THR A 154 1.22 29.73 17.86
C THR A 154 0.58 29.65 16.48
N THR A 155 -0.71 29.99 16.40
CA THR A 155 -1.41 30.30 15.15
C THR A 155 -0.85 31.56 14.49
#